data_AF-A0AA43UKB4-F1
#
_entry.id   AF-A0AA43UKB4-F1
#
_cell.length_a   1.000
_cell.length_b   1.000
_cell.length_c   1.000
_cell.angle_alpha   90.00
_cell.angle_beta   90.00
_cell.angle_gamma   90.00
#
_symmetry.space_group_name_H-M   'P 1'
#
loop_
_entity.id
_entity.type
_entity.pdbx_description
1 polymer ?
#
loop_
_entity_poly.entity_id
_entity_poly.type
_entity_poly.pdbx_seq_one_letter_code
_entity_poly.pdbx_strand_id
1 'polypeptide(L)'
;MIDNKLQNSGSYASHEGYLRTLDVMAEASMMSVYCSCGRIVVLDRSEMRLRLRLGKELECTSCRNRRISEEIDEMDNHFNGIEEPDGILL
;
A
#
# COMPACT_ATOMS: atom_id res chain seq x y z
N MET A 1 -9.65 -43.66 11.11
CA MET A 1 -8.51 -42.85 10.64
C MET A 1 -9.06 -41.80 9.69
N ILE A 2 -8.94 -40.52 10.08
CA ILE A 2 -8.71 -39.32 9.24
C ILE A 2 -9.84 -38.92 8.27
N ASP A 3 -10.29 -37.68 8.16
CA ASP A 3 -10.52 -36.53 9.04
C ASP A 3 -11.35 -35.56 8.18
N ASN A 4 -12.29 -34.90 8.83
CA ASN A 4 -13.22 -33.94 8.28
C ASN A 4 -12.49 -32.66 7.87
N LYS A 5 -12.53 -32.22 6.60
CA LYS A 5 -12.24 -30.81 6.25
C LYS A 5 -13.16 -30.30 5.14
N LEU A 6 -14.25 -29.72 5.62
CA LEU A 6 -14.94 -28.56 5.06
C LEU A 6 -13.91 -27.55 4.52
N GLN A 7 -13.90 -27.28 3.21
CA GLN A 7 -13.30 -26.05 2.68
C GLN A 7 -14.27 -25.41 1.70
N ASN A 8 -15.15 -24.63 2.33
CA ASN A 8 -15.99 -23.59 1.79
C ASN A 8 -15.19 -22.72 0.81
N SER A 9 -15.26 -22.99 -0.49
CA SER A 9 -14.70 -22.17 -1.56
C SER A 9 -15.60 -20.96 -1.81
N GLY A 10 -15.79 -20.13 -0.79
CA GLY A 10 -16.49 -18.86 -0.89
C GLY A 10 -15.51 -17.75 -1.25
N SER A 11 -15.19 -17.60 -2.53
CA SER A 11 -14.47 -16.41 -3.02
C SER A 11 -15.47 -15.30 -3.32
N TYR A 12 -15.89 -14.57 -2.29
CA TYR A 12 -16.67 -13.34 -2.43
C TYR A 12 -15.73 -12.18 -2.78
N ALA A 13 -15.37 -12.05 -4.05
CA ALA A 13 -14.77 -10.82 -4.55
C ALA A 13 -15.20 -10.57 -5.98
N SER A 14 -16.52 -10.48 -6.19
CA SER A 14 -17.08 -9.79 -7.34
C SER A 14 -17.16 -8.30 -7.02
N HIS A 15 -16.33 -7.48 -7.67
CA HIS A 15 -16.81 -6.44 -8.58
C HIS A 15 -15.62 -5.87 -9.37
N GLU A 16 -15.75 -5.86 -10.70
CA GLU A 16 -14.96 -5.15 -11.71
C GLU A 16 -13.45 -5.43 -11.81
N GLY A 17 -13.12 -6.30 -12.78
CA GLY A 17 -12.33 -5.86 -13.93
C GLY A 17 -10.86 -6.26 -14.02
N TYR A 18 -10.21 -6.79 -12.98
CA TYR A 18 -8.78 -7.17 -13.09
C TYR A 18 -8.34 -8.31 -12.16
N LEU A 19 -9.09 -9.42 -12.13
CA LEU A 19 -8.61 -10.68 -11.54
C LEU A 19 -7.78 -11.44 -12.59
N ARG A 20 -6.52 -11.02 -12.81
CA ARG A 20 -5.53 -11.95 -13.40
C ARG A 20 -5.14 -12.90 -12.29
N THR A 21 -5.53 -14.17 -12.45
CA THR A 21 -5.17 -15.29 -11.59
C THR A 21 -3.67 -15.27 -11.31
N LEU A 22 -3.29 -15.44 -10.03
CA LEU A 22 -1.92 -15.44 -9.53
C LEU A 22 -1.03 -16.54 -10.18
N ASP A 23 -1.62 -17.42 -10.98
CA ASP A 23 -0.97 -18.60 -11.55
C ASP A 23 -0.02 -18.27 -12.72
N VAL A 24 -0.08 -17.06 -13.31
CA VAL A 24 0.78 -16.63 -14.44
C VAL A 24 1.72 -15.49 -14.04
N MET A 25 2.30 -15.54 -12.84
CA MET A 25 3.44 -14.68 -12.48
C MET A 25 4.62 -15.49 -11.95
N ALA A 26 4.97 -16.57 -12.66
CA ALA A 26 6.24 -17.27 -12.48
C ALA A 26 7.37 -16.58 -13.25
N GLU A 27 7.50 -15.26 -13.15
CA GLU A 27 8.80 -14.63 -13.39
C GLU A 27 9.59 -14.79 -12.09
N ALA A 28 10.70 -15.52 -12.13
CA ALA A 28 11.53 -15.88 -10.96
C ALA A 28 12.05 -14.68 -10.13
N SER A 29 11.73 -13.45 -10.55
CA SER A 29 12.09 -12.20 -9.92
C SER A 29 10.94 -11.53 -9.14
N MET A 30 9.70 -12.01 -9.21
CA MET A 30 8.58 -11.40 -8.47
C MET A 30 8.46 -11.96 -7.04
N MET A 31 8.07 -11.12 -6.09
CA MET A 31 7.81 -11.48 -4.69
C MET A 31 6.50 -10.86 -4.20
N SER A 32 5.74 -11.66 -3.46
CA SER A 32 4.55 -11.19 -2.73
C SER A 32 4.93 -10.76 -1.32
N VAL A 33 4.46 -9.57 -0.93
CA VAL A 33 4.70 -8.98 0.40
C VAL A 33 3.36 -8.53 0.97
N TYR A 34 3.19 -8.71 2.28
CA TYR A 34 2.02 -8.22 3.00
C TYR A 34 2.22 -6.77 3.42
N CYS A 35 1.30 -5.90 2.98
CA CYS A 35 1.18 -4.56 3.54
C CYS A 35 0.49 -4.63 4.92
N SER A 36 0.77 -3.68 5.80
CA SER A 36 0.11 -3.53 7.10
C SER A 36 -1.42 -3.42 7.04
N CYS A 37 -2.00 -2.94 5.93
CA CYS A 37 -3.44 -2.91 5.72
C CYS A 37 -4.06 -4.27 5.32
N GLY A 38 -3.27 -5.33 5.25
CA GLY A 38 -3.72 -6.68 4.89
C GLY A 38 -3.75 -6.97 3.38
N ARG A 39 -3.41 -6.01 2.52
CA ARG A 39 -3.30 -6.25 1.07
C ARG A 39 -1.98 -6.93 0.71
N ILE A 40 -2.03 -7.85 -0.24
CA ILE A 40 -0.86 -8.46 -0.85
C ILE A 40 -0.37 -7.56 -1.99
N VAL A 41 0.92 -7.29 -2.01
CA VAL A 41 1.59 -6.50 -3.04
C VAL A 41 2.61 -7.38 -3.74
N VAL A 42 2.61 -7.38 -5.06
CA VAL A 42 3.62 -8.06 -5.87
C VAL A 42 4.67 -7.01 -6.26
N LEU A 43 5.93 -7.27 -5.92
CA LEU A 43 7.07 -6.41 -6.21
C LEU A 43 8.18 -7.22 -6.88
N ASP A 44 8.97 -6.58 -7.72
CA ASP A 44 10.20 -7.18 -8.22
C ASP A 44 11.25 -7.27 -7.08
N ARG A 45 12.09 -8.32 -7.09
CA ARG A 45 13.17 -8.54 -6.12
C ARG A 45 14.15 -7.38 -6.05
N SER A 46 14.49 -6.78 -7.19
CA SER A 46 15.41 -5.64 -7.25
C SER A 46 14.78 -4.40 -6.62
N GLU A 47 13.48 -4.18 -6.87
CA GLU A 47 12.71 -3.09 -6.27
C GLU A 47 12.59 -3.26 -4.75
N MET A 48 12.25 -4.47 -4.28
CA MET A 48 12.18 -4.78 -2.86
C MET A 48 13.53 -4.54 -2.17
N ARG A 49 14.62 -5.06 -2.75
CA ARG A 49 15.97 -4.88 -2.20
C ARG A 49 16.34 -3.39 -2.17
N LEU A 50 16.00 -2.62 -3.20
CA LEU A 50 16.27 -1.19 -3.22
C LEU A 50 15.49 -0.46 -2.12
N ARG A 51 14.20 -0.74 -1.96
CA ARG A 51 13.36 -0.12 -0.92
C ARG A 51 13.91 -0.42 0.48
N LEU A 52 14.23 -1.68 0.76
CA LEU A 52 14.81 -2.08 2.04
C LEU A 52 16.19 -1.45 2.29
N ARG A 53 17.04 -1.36 1.26
CA ARG A 53 18.35 -0.68 1.36
C ARG A 53 18.23 0.81 1.65
N LEU A 54 17.15 1.44 1.19
CA LEU A 54 16.85 2.85 1.48
C LEU A 54 16.12 3.02 2.83
N GLY A 55 15.92 1.94 3.60
CA GLY A 55 15.17 1.98 4.85
C GLY A 55 13.68 2.28 4.67
N LYS A 56 13.13 2.05 3.47
CA LYS A 56 11.73 2.31 3.16
C LYS A 56 10.86 1.10 3.47
N GLU A 57 9.65 1.36 3.93
CA GLU A 57 8.65 0.32 4.15
C GLU A 57 8.11 -0.28 2.85
N LEU A 58 7.67 -1.53 2.94
CA LEU A 58 7.01 -2.25 1.85
C LEU A 58 5.49 -2.16 2.02
N GLU A 59 4.90 -1.17 1.36
CA GLU A 59 3.48 -0.84 1.46
C GLU A 59 2.76 -0.92 0.10
N CYS A 60 1.45 -1.16 0.14
CA CYS A 60 0.62 -1.11 -1.06
C CYS A 60 0.48 0.33 -1.55
N THR A 61 0.16 0.50 -2.84
CA THR A 61 0.00 1.82 -3.47
C THR A 61 -0.98 2.72 -2.72
N SER A 62 -2.06 2.16 -2.17
CA SER A 62 -3.06 2.94 -1.41
C SER A 62 -2.51 3.44 -0.06
N CYS A 63 -1.79 2.62 0.69
CA CYS A 63 -1.16 3.06 1.95
C CYS A 63 -0.05 4.07 1.68
N ARG A 64 0.76 3.80 0.65
CA ARG A 64 1.81 4.70 0.20
C ARG A 64 1.28 6.06 -0.17
N ASN A 65 0.25 6.10 -1.01
CA ASN A 65 -0.33 7.35 -1.47
C ASN A 65 -0.97 8.12 -0.32
N ARG A 66 -1.67 7.43 0.59
CA ARG A 66 -2.22 8.05 1.79
C ARG A 66 -1.15 8.71 2.65
N ARG A 67 -0.07 7.99 2.98
CA ARG A 67 1.05 8.53 3.77
C ARG A 67 1.72 9.71 3.06
N ILE A 68 1.98 9.59 1.76
CA ILE A 68 2.57 10.69 0.97
C ILE A 68 1.65 11.92 0.96
N SER A 69 0.34 11.73 0.81
CA SER A 69 -0.63 12.83 0.89
C SER A 69 -0.62 13.48 2.27
N GLU A 70 -0.64 12.70 3.36
CA GLU A 70 -0.54 13.22 4.73
C GLU A 70 0.76 14.02 4.93
N GLU A 71 1.91 13.52 4.47
CA GLU A 71 3.20 14.23 4.53
C GLU A 71 3.20 15.54 3.71
N ILE A 72 2.55 15.54 2.54
CA ILE A 72 2.40 16.74 1.71
C ILE A 72 1.52 17.77 2.43
N ASP A 73 0.38 17.35 2.98
CA ASP A 73 -0.53 18.23 3.70
C ASP A 73 0.15 18.81 4.96
N GLU A 74 0.94 18.02 5.69
CA GLU A 74 1.75 18.50 6.82
C GLU A 74 2.79 19.56 6.40
N MET A 75 3.51 19.31 5.31
CA MET A 75 4.44 20.29 4.74
C MET A 75 3.70 21.56 4.29
N ASP A 76 2.58 21.41 3.60
CA ASP A 76 1.77 22.51 3.10
C ASP A 76 1.28 23.38 4.26
N ASN A 77 0.75 22.78 5.33
CA ASN A 77 0.37 23.50 6.55
C ASN A 77 1.54 24.25 7.21
N HIS A 78 2.74 23.69 7.18
CA HIS A 78 3.94 24.33 7.75
C HIS A 78 4.41 25.55 6.94
N PHE A 79 4.29 25.51 5.60
CA PHE A 79 4.83 26.54 4.71
C PHE A 79 3.79 27.50 4.12
N ASN A 80 2.50 27.15 4.12
CA ASN A 80 1.41 28.02 3.65
C ASN A 80 1.00 29.08 4.67
N GLY A 81 1.93 29.43 5.59
CA GLY A 81 1.88 30.54 6.53
C GLY A 81 0.55 31.26 6.51
N ILE A 82 -0.42 30.74 7.28
CA ILE A 82 -1.70 31.41 7.50
C ILE A 82 -1.30 32.83 7.82
N GLU A 83 -1.55 33.76 6.89
CA GLU A 83 -1.41 35.17 7.16
C GLU A 83 -2.23 35.37 8.42
N GLU A 84 -1.58 35.72 9.55
CA GLU A 84 -2.32 36.20 10.71
C GLU A 84 -3.29 37.23 10.13
N PRO A 85 -4.61 37.07 10.32
CA PRO A 85 -5.55 37.98 9.71
C PRO A 85 -5.15 39.39 10.15
N ASP A 86 -4.69 40.19 9.19
CA ASP A 86 -4.36 41.60 9.36
C ASP A 86 -5.50 42.27 10.13
N GLY A 87 -5.33 42.53 11.44
CA GLY A 87 -6.53 42.97 12.16
C GLY A 87 -6.53 43.33 13.63
N ILE A 88 -5.46 43.19 14.42
CA ILE A 88 -5.43 43.82 15.76
C ILE A 88 -4.04 44.37 16.08
N LEU A 89 -3.70 45.49 15.45
CA LEU A 89 -2.93 46.54 16.13
C LEU A 89 -3.95 47.43 16.83
N LEU A 90 -4.19 47.15 18.13
CA LEU A 90 -4.78 48.11 19.07
C LEU A 90 -3.66 48.93 19.73
#